data_AF-A0A8C2VZH3-F1
#
_entry.id   AF-A0A8C2VZH3-F1
#
_cell.length_a   1.000
_cell.length_b   1.000
_cell.length_c   1.000
_cell.angle_alpha   90.00
_cell.angle_beta   90.00
_cell.angle_gamma   90.00
#
_symmetry.space_group_name_H-M   'P 1'
#
loop_
_entity.id
_entity.type
_entity.pdbx_description
1 polymer ?
#
loop_
_entity_poly.entity_id
_entity_poly.type
_entity_poly.pdbx_seq_one_letter_code
_entity_poly.pdbx_strand_id
1 'polypeptide(L)'
;MAGAVLGVGAGVFILALLWVLVLLLCVLLSRASGVARFSVIFVFLAALVITAVLLLFPRASEFPAPGVEMKIVDTFFIGRYILLAVLSAVFLGSLFLLLTHHVLEPVYAKPLRSY
;
A
#
# COMPACT_ATOMS: atom_id res chain seq x y z
N MET A 1 -26.57 -14.64 -9.45
CA MET A 1 -25.42 -13.96 -10.09
C MET A 1 -25.61 -12.44 -10.00
N ALA A 2 -25.72 -11.88 -8.79
CA ALA A 2 -25.87 -10.45 -8.57
C ALA A 2 -24.47 -9.89 -8.22
N GLY A 3 -23.84 -9.13 -9.12
CA GLY A 3 -22.49 -8.58 -8.89
C GLY A 3 -21.58 -8.49 -10.11
N ALA A 4 -22.03 -8.88 -11.30
CA ALA A 4 -21.32 -8.60 -12.54
C ALA A 4 -21.73 -7.22 -13.06
N VAL A 5 -20.77 -6.31 -13.19
CA VAL A 5 -20.95 -5.02 -13.86
C VAL A 5 -20.31 -5.17 -15.25
N LEU A 6 -21.09 -5.03 -16.32
CA LEU A 6 -20.64 -5.24 -17.72
C LEU A 6 -20.06 -6.64 -18.01
N GLY A 7 -20.50 -7.68 -17.30
CA GLY A 7 -19.97 -9.05 -17.45
C GLY A 7 -18.63 -9.29 -16.75
N VAL A 8 -18.09 -8.29 -16.05
CA VAL A 8 -16.87 -8.39 -15.24
C VAL A 8 -17.25 -8.37 -13.76
N GLY A 9 -16.61 -9.22 -12.95
CA GLY A 9 -16.87 -9.26 -11.50
C GLY A 9 -16.53 -7.95 -10.78
N ALA A 10 -17.34 -7.55 -9.81
CA ALA A 10 -17.20 -6.29 -9.05
C ALA A 10 -15.78 -6.05 -8.50
N GLY A 11 -15.04 -7.09 -8.12
CA GLY A 11 -13.66 -6.98 -7.62
C GLY A 11 -12.68 -6.35 -8.63
N VAL A 12 -12.84 -6.62 -9.92
CA VAL A 12 -11.99 -6.03 -10.97
C VAL A 12 -12.32 -4.54 -11.12
N PHE A 13 -13.59 -4.17 -11.03
CA PHE A 13 -14.03 -2.78 -11.04
C PHE A 13 -13.43 -1.99 -9.87
N ILE A 14 -13.43 -2.58 -8.67
CA ILE A 14 -12.83 -1.97 -7.47
C ILE A 14 -11.32 -1.79 -7.64
N LEU A 15 -10.61 -2.80 -8.15
CA LEU A 15 -9.18 -2.71 -8.43
C LEU A 15 -8.86 -1.63 -9.47
N ALA A 16 -9.63 -1.57 -10.56
CA ALA A 16 -9.45 -0.58 -11.60
C ALA A 16 -9.65 0.85 -11.07
N LEU A 17 -10.72 1.08 -10.31
CA LEU A 17 -11.03 2.39 -9.74
C LEU A 17 -9.98 2.83 -8.72
N LEU A 18 -9.50 1.90 -7.88
CA LEU A 18 -8.39 2.13 -6.95
C LEU A 18 -7.13 2.58 -7.70
N TRP A 19 -6.70 1.85 -8.72
CA TRP A 19 -5.47 2.20 -9.46
C TRP A 19 -5.59 3.51 -10.22
N VAL A 20 -6.75 3.80 -10.82
CA VAL A 20 -6.99 5.10 -11.47
C VAL A 20 -6.83 6.25 -10.48
N LEU A 21 -7.41 6.13 -9.28
CA LEU A 21 -7.33 7.16 -8.25
C LEU A 21 -5.92 7.32 -7.68
N VAL A 22 -5.21 6.22 -7.46
CA VAL A 22 -3.81 6.20 -7.02
C VAL A 22 -2.91 6.87 -8.05
N LEU A 23 -3.02 6.50 -9.33
CA LEU A 23 -2.20 7.10 -10.39
C LEU A 23 -2.50 8.60 -10.55
N LEU A 24 -3.77 8.99 -10.44
CA LEU A 24 -4.16 10.40 -10.47
C LEU A 24 -3.55 11.18 -9.30
N LEU A 25 -3.59 10.63 -8.07
CA LEU A 25 -2.87 11.20 -6.93
C LEU A 25 -1.37 11.27 -7.16
N CYS A 26 -0.74 10.22 -7.70
CA CYS A 26 0.68 10.23 -8.03
C CYS A 26 1.03 11.39 -8.98
N VAL A 27 0.22 11.62 -10.03
CA VAL A 27 0.41 12.74 -10.96
C VAL A 27 0.25 14.08 -10.25
N LEU A 28 -0.79 14.26 -9.41
CA LEU A 28 -0.99 15.50 -8.66
C LEU A 28 0.17 15.78 -7.68
N LEU A 29 0.62 14.78 -6.93
CA LEU A 29 1.73 14.92 -5.98
C LEU A 29 3.09 15.09 -6.68
N SER A 30 3.26 14.54 -7.89
CA SER A 30 4.48 14.78 -8.68
C SER A 30 4.66 16.23 -9.11
N ARG A 31 3.57 17.01 -9.14
CA ARG A 31 3.60 18.46 -9.42
C ARG A 31 4.02 19.29 -8.21
N ALA A 32 4.05 18.72 -7.02
CA ALA A 32 4.48 19.42 -5.81
C ALA A 32 6.02 19.58 -5.81
N SER A 33 6.50 20.74 -5.39
CA SER A 33 7.93 21.02 -5.26
C SER A 33 8.48 20.52 -3.91
N GLY A 34 9.78 20.20 -3.88
CA GLY A 34 10.47 19.78 -2.66
C GLY A 34 10.18 18.35 -2.22
N VAL A 35 10.18 18.11 -0.92
CA VAL A 35 10.10 16.77 -0.31
C VAL A 35 8.75 16.08 -0.55
N ALA A 36 7.70 16.86 -0.78
CA ALA A 36 6.34 16.37 -1.06
C ALA A 36 6.24 15.47 -2.31
N ARG A 37 7.13 15.65 -3.29
CA ARG A 37 7.19 14.80 -4.50
C ARG A 37 7.49 13.33 -4.18
N PHE A 38 8.24 13.07 -3.11
CA PHE A 38 8.58 11.71 -2.68
C PHE A 38 7.40 10.97 -2.06
N SER A 39 6.34 11.70 -1.67
CA SER A 39 5.10 11.10 -1.17
C SER A 39 4.42 10.18 -2.20
N VAL A 40 4.70 10.37 -3.50
CA VAL A 40 4.25 9.48 -4.57
C VAL A 40 4.66 8.02 -4.33
N ILE A 41 5.87 7.80 -3.80
CA ILE A 41 6.39 6.45 -3.50
C ILE A 41 5.51 5.75 -2.46
N PHE A 42 5.08 6.48 -1.44
CA PHE A 42 4.19 5.94 -0.41
C PHE A 42 2.79 5.65 -0.92
N VAL A 43 2.22 6.56 -1.70
CA VAL A 43 0.89 6.38 -2.29
C VAL A 43 0.88 5.12 -3.17
N PHE A 44 1.94 4.91 -3.93
CA PHE A 44 2.10 3.72 -4.77
C PHE A 44 2.29 2.44 -3.94
N LEU A 45 3.16 2.46 -2.93
CA LEU A 45 3.37 1.31 -2.03
C LEU A 45 2.10 0.94 -1.26
N ALA A 46 1.35 1.93 -0.77
CA ALA A 46 0.07 1.69 -0.10
C ALA A 46 -0.94 1.01 -1.03
N ALA A 47 -1.01 1.44 -2.29
CA ALA A 47 -1.86 0.79 -3.30
C ALA A 47 -1.46 -0.66 -3.56
N LEU A 48 -0.15 -0.96 -3.62
CA LEU A 48 0.35 -2.34 -3.73
C LEU A 48 -0.04 -3.20 -2.52
N VAL A 49 0.06 -2.66 -1.30
CA VAL A 49 -0.36 -3.38 -0.10
C VAL A 49 -1.86 -3.64 -0.11
N ILE A 50 -2.68 -2.64 -0.44
CA ILE A 50 -4.14 -2.81 -0.52
C ILE A 50 -4.52 -3.84 -1.59
N THR A 51 -3.87 -3.79 -2.76
CA THR A 51 -4.13 -4.76 -3.84
C THR A 51 -3.69 -6.17 -3.43
N ALA A 52 -2.54 -6.33 -2.78
CA ALA A 52 -2.12 -7.62 -2.22
C ALA A 52 -3.13 -8.15 -1.20
N VAL A 53 -3.63 -7.30 -0.30
CA VAL A 53 -4.68 -7.67 0.66
C VAL A 53 -5.95 -8.10 -0.07
N LEU A 54 -6.45 -7.34 -1.03
CA LEU A 54 -7.65 -7.70 -1.81
C LEU A 54 -7.47 -8.97 -2.66
N LEU A 55 -6.24 -9.26 -3.08
CA LEU A 55 -5.91 -10.49 -3.81
C LEU A 55 -5.84 -11.71 -2.88
N LEU A 56 -5.22 -11.56 -1.72
CA LEU A 56 -4.99 -12.62 -0.74
C LEU A 56 -6.18 -12.83 0.21
N PHE A 57 -7.12 -11.88 0.29
CA PHE A 57 -8.34 -12.07 1.07
C PHE A 57 -9.17 -13.20 0.45
N PRO A 58 -9.49 -14.25 1.23
CA PRO A 58 -10.29 -15.36 0.72
C PRO A 58 -11.66 -14.84 0.29
N ARG A 59 -11.95 -14.91 -1.02
CA ARG A 59 -13.18 -14.36 -1.64
C ARG A 59 -14.41 -15.25 -1.44
N ALA A 60 -14.21 -16.44 -0.91
CA ALA A 60 -15.27 -17.34 -0.49
C ALA A 60 -15.07 -17.63 1.00
N SER A 61 -16.16 -17.59 1.77
CA SER A 61 -16.18 -18.21 3.07
C SER A 61 -15.96 -19.70 2.88
N GLU A 62 -14.76 -20.19 3.18
CA GLU A 62 -14.54 -21.60 3.51
C GLU A 62 -15.12 -21.95 4.89
N PHE A 63 -15.87 -21.02 5.51
CA PHE A 63 -16.62 -21.30 6.73
C PHE A 63 -17.54 -22.48 6.45
N PRO A 64 -17.34 -23.60 7.15
CA PRO A 64 -18.23 -24.74 7.01
C PRO A 64 -19.65 -24.29 7.33
N ALA A 65 -20.63 -25.00 6.77
CA ALA A 65 -22.03 -24.88 7.17
C ALA A 65 -22.16 -24.82 8.71
N PRO A 66 -23.15 -24.11 9.27
CA PRO A 66 -23.24 -23.66 10.68
C PRO A 66 -23.36 -24.81 11.69
N GLY A 67 -22.31 -25.61 11.81
CA GLY A 67 -22.21 -26.83 12.60
C GLY A 67 -20.78 -27.31 12.83
N VAL A 68 -19.76 -26.65 12.23
CA VAL A 68 -18.35 -26.87 12.61
C VAL A 68 -17.95 -25.76 13.57
N GLU A 69 -17.65 -26.12 14.81
CA GLU A 69 -17.15 -25.18 15.81
C GLU A 69 -15.86 -24.52 15.30
N MET A 70 -15.86 -23.18 15.28
CA MET A 70 -14.69 -22.36 15.01
C MET A 70 -13.67 -22.59 16.13
N LYS A 71 -12.79 -23.58 15.94
CA LYS A 71 -11.69 -23.86 16.86
C LYS A 71 -10.65 -22.74 16.73
N ILE A 72 -10.49 -21.95 17.79
CA ILE A 72 -9.40 -20.99 17.91
C ILE A 72 -8.11 -21.79 18.07
N VAL A 73 -7.38 -21.98 16.97
CA VAL A 73 -6.11 -22.73 16.95
C VAL A 73 -4.98 -21.92 17.59
N ASP A 74 -5.08 -20.59 17.58
CA ASP A 74 -4.08 -19.69 18.15
C ASP A 74 -4.75 -18.50 18.86
N THR A 75 -4.67 -18.48 20.19
CA THR A 75 -5.25 -17.43 21.04
C THR A 75 -4.60 -16.06 20.83
N PHE A 76 -3.35 -16.01 20.36
CA PHE A 76 -2.59 -14.77 20.16
C PHE A 76 -2.61 -14.24 18.73
N PHE A 77 -3.42 -14.84 17.85
CA PHE A 77 -3.54 -14.45 16.45
C PHE A 77 -3.70 -12.93 16.29
N ILE A 78 -4.68 -12.33 16.97
CA ILE A 78 -4.97 -10.88 16.91
C ILE A 78 -3.78 -10.04 17.37
N GLY A 79 -3.13 -10.43 18.47
CA GLY A 79 -1.95 -9.73 18.99
C GLY A 79 -0.78 -9.73 18.01
N ARG A 80 -0.58 -10.84 17.28
CA ARG A 80 0.46 -10.93 16.23
C ARG A 80 0.18 -10.02 15.05
N TYR A 81 -1.08 -9.91 14.61
CA TYR A 81 -1.42 -8.97 13.53
C TYR A 81 -1.26 -7.51 13.94
N ILE A 82 -1.63 -7.16 15.18
CA ILE A 82 -1.41 -5.81 15.70
C ILE A 82 0.10 -5.52 15.76
N LEU A 83 0.90 -6.45 16.30
CA LEU A 83 2.35 -6.31 16.35
C LEU A 83 2.97 -6.17 14.96
N LEU A 84 2.54 -7.00 14.00
CA LEU A 84 2.99 -6.95 12.61
C LEU A 84 2.61 -5.62 11.93
N ALA A 85 1.40 -5.10 12.20
CA ALA A 85 0.96 -3.81 11.70
C ALA A 85 1.81 -2.67 12.26
N VAL A 86 2.10 -2.67 13.56
CA VAL A 86 2.98 -1.67 14.18
C VAL A 86 4.40 -1.76 13.62
N LEU A 87 4.96 -2.96 13.52
CA LEU A 87 6.31 -3.19 12.99
C LEU A 87 6.43 -2.74 11.53
N SER A 88 5.45 -3.06 10.69
CA SER A 88 5.44 -2.64 9.29
C SER A 88 5.31 -1.12 9.13
N ALA A 89 4.50 -0.46 9.96
CA ALA A 89 4.42 1.01 9.97
C ALA A 89 5.73 1.68 10.38
N VAL A 90 6.37 1.19 11.44
CA VAL A 90 7.68 1.69 11.90
C VAL A 90 8.75 1.45 10.82
N PHE A 91 8.76 0.27 10.20
CA PHE A 91 9.69 -0.07 9.12
C PHE A 91 9.51 0.84 7.89
N LEU A 92 8.27 1.08 7.46
CA LEU A 92 8.00 1.96 6.32
C LEU A 92 8.36 3.42 6.64
N GLY A 93 8.07 3.88 7.86
CA GLY A 93 8.46 5.21 8.32
C GLY A 93 9.97 5.40 8.35
N SER A 94 10.72 4.43 8.89
CA SER A 94 12.18 4.49 8.95
C SER A 94 12.82 4.39 7.57
N LEU A 95 12.30 3.52 6.69
CA LEU A 95 12.75 3.39 5.31
C LEU A 95 12.62 4.72 4.56
N PHE A 96 11.51 5.43 4.76
CA PHE A 96 11.32 6.73 4.15
C PHE A 96 12.28 7.79 4.67
N LEU A 97 12.42 7.89 5.99
CA LEU A 97 13.36 8.84 6.59
C LEU A 97 14.78 8.59 6.08
N LEU A 98 15.20 7.33 6.00
CA LEU A 98 16.49 6.93 5.44
C LEU A 98 16.61 7.36 3.97
N LEU A 99 15.58 7.08 3.17
CA LEU A 99 15.57 7.42 1.76
C LEU A 99 15.71 8.96 1.57
N THR A 100 14.94 9.75 2.30
CA THR A 100 14.96 11.23 2.18
C THR A 100 16.20 11.87 2.78
N HIS A 101 16.70 11.38 3.91
CA HIS A 101 17.79 12.03 4.65
C HIS A 101 19.18 11.51 4.33
N HIS A 102 19.32 10.32 3.73
CA HIS A 102 20.65 9.75 3.49
C HIS A 102 20.88 9.35 2.04
N VAL A 103 19.84 8.90 1.33
CA VAL A 103 20.00 8.43 -0.05
C VAL A 103 19.78 9.56 -1.06
N LEU A 104 18.80 10.44 -0.79
CA LEU A 104 18.40 11.52 -1.69
C LEU A 104 19.06 12.87 -1.36
N GLU A 105 20.11 12.89 -0.55
CA GLU A 105 20.85 14.13 -0.28
C GLU A 105 21.42 14.69 -1.60
N PRO A 106 21.10 15.95 -1.95
CA PRO A 106 21.57 16.53 -3.19
C PRO A 106 23.08 16.79 -3.12
N VAL A 107 23.84 16.09 -3.94
CA VAL A 107 25.27 16.38 -4.14
C VAL A 107 25.38 17.59 -5.06
N TYR A 108 25.60 18.76 -4.47
CA TYR A 108 25.83 19.98 -5.23
C TYR A 108 27.18 19.95 -5.94
N ALA A 109 27.18 20.24 -7.24
CA ALA A 109 28.41 20.38 -8.00
C ALA A 109 29.22 21.59 -7.52
N LYS A 110 30.54 21.45 -7.52
CA LYS A 110 31.46 22.57 -7.23
C LYS A 110 31.29 23.65 -8.30
N PRO A 111 31.17 24.95 -7.92
CA PRO A 111 31.01 26.02 -8.90
C PRO A 111 32.25 26.11 -9.80
N LEU A 112 32.03 26.12 -11.12
CA LEU A 112 33.08 26.35 -12.10
C LEU A 112 33.53 27.82 -12.00
N ARG A 113 34.82 28.04 -11.84
CA ARG A 113 35.41 29.38 -11.82
C ARG A 113 35.24 29.96 -13.24
N SER A 114 34.33 30.91 -13.41
CA SER A 114 34.32 31.78 -14.59
C SER A 114 35.57 32.65 -14.52
N TYR A 115 36.39 32.58 -15.55
CA TYR A 115 37.44 33.57 -15.80
C TYR A 115 36.84 34.92 -16.19
#